data_AF-A0A3D9UEM5-F1
#
_entry.id   AF-A0A3D9UEM5-F1
#
_cell.length_a   1.000
_cell.length_b   1.000
_cell.length_c   1.000
_cell.angle_alpha   90.00
_cell.angle_beta   90.00
_cell.angle_gamma   90.00
#
_symmetry.space_group_name_H-M   'P 1'
#
loop_
_entity.id
_entity.type
_entity.pdbx_description
1 polymer ?
#
loop_
_entity_poly.entity_id
_entity_poly.type
_entity_poly.pdbx_seq_one_letter_code
_entity_poly.pdbx_strand_id
1 'polypeptide(L)'
;MSIKNIIMNDSLVPLTLPQSYNGIIDESELDQDELVVIIKRHEEVRVGYQIIVHLTPYLSSIPLFITDENIENPTYQITIPFSAIPLGSYNIYYTITDLVANIAKSESTHVTIKKSDSPQPFLEATLIITGYQPIGDEYEILTIQIHDKQTSEQIKDTAVSYKIDQAINISDVSEIGSNPDTIQSMNTDEYGQFKINLKGEVGGNCIIRVTANNRVGSIKYTMGQQ
;
A
#
# COMPACT_ATOMS: atom_id res chain seq x y z
N MET A 1 -14.15 36.79 41.15
CA MET A 1 -12.75 36.34 41.30
C MET A 1 -12.36 35.77 39.94
N SER A 2 -11.46 36.43 39.20
CA SER A 2 -11.09 35.99 37.85
C SER A 2 -10.19 34.76 37.96
N ILE A 3 -10.65 33.61 37.49
CA ILE A 3 -9.83 32.40 37.43
C ILE A 3 -8.83 32.65 36.31
N LYS A 4 -7.57 32.93 36.66
CA LYS A 4 -6.50 33.06 35.67
C LYS A 4 -6.33 31.71 34.98
N ASN A 5 -6.51 31.70 33.67
CA ASN A 5 -6.15 30.60 32.78
C ASN A 5 -4.65 30.40 32.84
N ILE A 6 -4.21 29.32 33.48
CA ILE A 6 -2.80 29.03 33.69
C ILE A 6 -2.23 28.39 32.40
N ILE A 7 -2.88 27.35 31.86
CA ILE A 7 -2.38 26.60 30.68
C ILE A 7 -2.46 27.36 29.35
N MET A 8 -3.39 28.31 29.18
CA MET A 8 -3.57 28.99 27.87
C MET A 8 -2.46 30.00 27.54
N ASN A 9 -1.62 30.38 28.50
CA ASN A 9 -0.60 31.41 28.27
C ASN A 9 0.79 30.84 27.91
N ASP A 10 1.03 29.55 28.15
CA ASP A 10 2.30 28.91 27.85
C ASP A 10 2.20 27.98 26.63
N SER A 11 3.21 28.07 25.78
CA SER A 11 3.30 27.28 24.55
C SER A 11 3.62 25.82 24.91
N LEU A 12 2.66 24.92 24.68
CA LEU A 12 2.86 23.49 24.84
C LEU A 12 3.99 23.01 23.92
N VAL A 13 4.92 22.23 24.49
CA VAL A 13 6.03 21.65 23.73
C VAL A 13 5.50 20.65 22.69
N PRO A 14 6.07 20.60 21.47
CA PRO A 14 5.72 19.59 20.49
C PRO A 14 5.86 18.15 21.02
N LEU A 15 5.05 17.25 20.48
CA LEU A 15 5.18 15.82 20.73
C LEU A 15 6.46 15.26 20.10
N THR A 16 6.88 14.09 20.56
CA THR A 16 7.97 13.30 19.97
C THR A 16 7.43 12.00 19.41
N LEU A 17 7.85 11.67 18.19
CA LEU A 17 7.55 10.41 17.50
C LEU A 17 8.85 9.60 17.39
N PRO A 18 9.17 8.71 18.35
CA PRO A 18 10.44 7.98 18.36
C PRO A 18 10.62 7.06 17.14
N GLN A 19 9.51 6.68 16.49
CA GLN A 19 9.50 5.87 15.28
C GLN A 19 9.71 6.67 13.99
N SER A 20 9.67 8.01 14.06
CA SER A 20 9.78 8.87 12.89
C SER A 20 11.24 9.16 12.57
N TYR A 21 11.66 8.81 11.36
CA TYR A 21 12.96 9.19 10.81
C TYR A 21 12.75 10.14 9.63
N ASN A 22 13.23 11.37 9.76
CA ASN A 22 13.04 12.45 8.77
C ASN A 22 11.56 12.67 8.36
N GLY A 23 10.63 12.51 9.30
CA GLY A 23 9.20 12.69 9.03
C GLY A 23 8.54 11.49 8.35
N ILE A 24 9.19 10.33 8.34
CA ILE A 24 8.65 9.09 7.78
C ILE A 24 8.59 8.03 8.87
N ILE A 25 7.45 7.35 8.95
CA ILE A 25 7.25 6.14 9.74
C ILE A 25 6.94 5.01 8.75
N ASP A 26 7.80 3.99 8.73
CA ASP A 26 7.60 2.80 7.91
C ASP A 26 7.21 1.62 8.80
N GLU A 27 5.93 1.25 8.76
CA GLU A 27 5.37 0.17 9.60
C GLU A 27 6.08 -1.16 9.38
N SER A 28 6.64 -1.43 8.19
CA SER A 28 7.36 -2.68 7.94
C SER A 28 8.75 -2.73 8.57
N GLU A 29 9.31 -1.59 8.97
CA GLU A 29 10.65 -1.53 9.59
C GLU A 29 10.57 -1.55 11.13
N LEU A 30 9.36 -1.64 11.70
CA LEU A 30 9.12 -1.54 13.13
C LEU A 30 8.81 -2.90 13.76
N ASP A 31 9.39 -3.16 14.93
CA ASP A 31 9.10 -4.35 15.75
C ASP A 31 7.76 -4.25 16.53
N GLN A 32 7.07 -3.10 16.43
CA GLN A 32 5.83 -2.80 17.16
C GLN A 32 4.71 -2.42 16.18
N ASP A 33 3.48 -2.75 16.55
CA ASP A 33 2.27 -2.56 15.75
C ASP A 33 1.45 -1.31 16.14
N GLU A 34 2.03 -0.44 16.97
CA GLU A 34 1.41 0.80 17.43
C GLU A 34 2.26 2.03 17.12
N LEU A 35 1.60 3.13 16.76
CA LEU A 35 2.18 4.46 16.79
C LEU A 35 2.33 4.92 18.24
N VAL A 36 3.55 5.19 18.65
CA VAL A 36 3.92 5.72 19.97
C VAL A 36 4.11 7.23 19.88
N VAL A 37 3.38 7.95 20.72
CA VAL A 37 3.46 9.41 20.86
C VAL A 37 3.92 9.75 22.28
N ILE A 38 5.04 10.46 22.37
CA ILE A 38 5.62 10.88 23.65
C ILE A 38 5.36 12.37 23.84
N ILE A 39 4.74 12.73 24.96
CA ILE A 39 4.43 14.10 25.35
C ILE A 39 5.18 14.42 26.64
N LYS A 40 5.98 15.48 26.64
CA LYS A 40 6.68 15.94 27.85
C LYS A 40 5.66 16.50 28.84
N ARG A 41 5.79 16.16 30.13
CA ARG A 41 4.94 16.74 31.18
C ARG A 41 5.10 18.26 31.19
N HIS A 42 3.96 18.95 31.22
CA HIS A 42 3.88 20.38 31.47
C HIS A 42 3.66 20.64 32.97
N GLU A 43 4.35 21.62 33.55
CA GLU A 43 4.34 21.89 35.01
C GLU A 43 2.95 22.25 35.54
N GLU A 44 2.09 22.77 34.66
CA GLU A 44 0.76 23.25 35.00
C GLU A 44 -0.34 22.18 34.88
N VAL A 45 0.02 20.96 34.46
CA VAL A 45 -0.91 19.83 34.41
C VAL A 45 -1.29 19.40 35.83
N ARG A 46 -2.56 19.03 36.03
CA ARG A 46 -3.12 18.59 37.31
C ARG A 46 -3.89 17.29 37.15
N VAL A 47 -4.09 16.58 38.26
CA VAL A 47 -4.96 15.40 38.32
C VAL A 47 -6.36 15.76 37.83
N GLY A 48 -6.93 14.88 37.01
CA GLY A 48 -8.22 15.04 36.36
C GLY A 48 -8.17 15.74 34.99
N TYR A 49 -7.02 16.25 34.56
CA TYR A 49 -6.88 16.74 33.19
C TYR A 49 -6.86 15.57 32.21
N GLN A 50 -7.17 15.83 30.94
CA GLN A 50 -7.09 14.83 29.88
C GLN A 50 -6.17 15.29 28.74
N ILE A 51 -5.48 14.33 28.13
CA ILE A 51 -4.65 14.52 26.95
C ILE A 51 -5.24 13.69 25.81
N ILE A 52 -5.41 14.32 24.64
CA ILE A 52 -5.88 13.65 23.41
C ILE A 52 -4.89 13.97 22.30
N VAL A 53 -4.42 12.94 21.59
CA VAL A 53 -3.60 13.08 20.38
C VAL A 53 -4.51 13.08 19.17
N HIS A 54 -4.24 13.96 18.21
CA HIS A 54 -5.01 14.12 16.97
C HIS A 54 -4.11 13.86 15.76
N LEU A 55 -4.52 12.93 14.91
CA LEU A 55 -3.94 12.65 13.60
C LEU A 55 -4.89 13.23 12.56
N THR A 56 -4.64 14.47 12.15
CA THR A 56 -5.55 15.16 11.24
C THR A 56 -5.43 14.67 9.80
N PRO A 57 -6.56 14.61 9.07
CA PRO A 57 -7.91 15.03 9.48
C PRO A 57 -8.82 13.93 10.06
N TYR A 58 -8.32 12.72 10.32
CA TYR A 58 -9.20 11.54 10.40
C TYR A 58 -9.40 10.93 11.79
N LEU A 59 -8.44 11.08 12.71
CA LEU A 59 -8.41 10.23 13.90
C LEU A 59 -7.93 10.98 15.15
N SER A 60 -8.47 10.60 16.29
CA SER A 60 -7.99 11.01 17.61
C SER A 60 -7.74 9.77 18.46
N SER A 61 -6.77 9.84 19.38
CA SER A 61 -6.51 8.79 20.34
C SER A 61 -7.66 8.67 21.34
N ILE A 62 -7.69 7.55 22.06
CA ILE A 62 -8.43 7.48 23.32
C ILE A 62 -7.84 8.53 24.28
N PRO A 63 -8.66 9.24 25.07
CA PRO A 63 -8.17 10.20 26.05
C PRO A 63 -7.31 9.53 27.13
N LEU A 64 -6.14 10.11 27.40
CA LEU A 64 -5.33 9.78 28.57
C LEU A 64 -5.72 10.71 29.72
N PHE A 65 -6.18 10.16 30.83
CA PHE A 65 -6.47 10.93 32.04
C PHE A 65 -5.25 11.03 32.94
N ILE A 66 -5.02 12.22 33.48
CA ILE A 66 -3.98 12.47 34.47
C ILE A 66 -4.50 12.06 35.84
N THR A 67 -3.79 11.15 36.49
CA THR A 67 -4.15 10.58 37.79
C THR A 67 -3.01 10.76 38.78
N ASP A 68 -3.24 10.48 40.06
CA ASP A 68 -2.19 10.48 41.07
C ASP A 68 -1.05 9.49 40.75
N GLU A 69 -1.32 8.46 39.94
CA GLU A 69 -0.34 7.45 39.55
C GLU A 69 0.63 7.93 38.47
N ASN A 70 0.20 8.84 37.59
CA ASN A 70 0.98 9.27 36.42
C ASN A 70 1.38 10.75 36.43
N ILE A 71 0.82 11.56 37.33
CA ILE A 71 1.08 13.01 37.40
C ILE A 71 2.56 13.34 37.58
N GLU A 72 3.33 12.49 38.26
CA GLU A 72 4.77 12.69 38.45
C GLU A 72 5.65 12.17 37.31
N ASN A 73 5.06 11.51 36.31
CA ASN A 73 5.83 11.01 35.17
C ASN A 73 6.41 12.19 34.37
N PRO A 74 7.70 12.14 33.99
CA PRO A 74 8.31 13.21 33.19
C PRO A 74 7.73 13.28 31.76
N THR A 75 7.16 12.19 31.28
CA THR A 75 6.54 12.06 29.97
C THR A 75 5.29 11.20 30.04
N TYR A 76 4.31 11.53 29.21
CA TYR A 76 3.14 10.72 28.93
C TYR A 76 3.32 10.01 27.60
N GLN A 77 3.03 8.71 27.58
CA GLN A 77 3.05 7.90 26.37
C GLN A 77 1.60 7.57 25.98
N ILE A 78 1.26 7.87 24.74
CA ILE A 78 -0.04 7.52 24.14
C ILE A 78 0.24 6.65 22.93
N THR A 79 -0.44 5.51 22.83
CA THR A 79 -0.30 4.61 21.68
C THR A 79 -1.59 4.55 20.87
N ILE A 80 -1.43 4.38 19.56
CA ILE A 80 -2.54 4.21 18.61
C ILE A 80 -2.17 3.03 17.70
N PRO A 81 -2.98 1.96 17.64
CA PRO A 81 -2.69 0.84 16.76
C PRO A 81 -2.59 1.26 15.29
N PHE A 82 -1.54 0.83 14.58
CA PHE A 82 -1.40 1.13 13.15
C PHE A 82 -2.55 0.56 12.33
N SER A 83 -3.18 -0.53 12.76
CA SER A 83 -4.38 -1.08 12.13
C SER A 83 -5.56 -0.11 12.05
N ALA A 84 -5.58 0.94 12.88
CA ALA A 84 -6.62 1.98 12.87
C ALA A 84 -6.21 3.21 12.04
N ILE A 85 -4.96 3.30 11.59
CA ILE A 85 -4.41 4.46 10.90
C ILE A 85 -4.24 4.10 9.41
N PRO A 86 -4.99 4.73 8.48
CA PRO A 86 -4.75 4.54 7.06
C PRO A 86 -3.32 4.97 6.66
N LEU A 87 -2.74 4.38 5.62
CA LEU A 87 -1.47 4.88 5.09
C LEU A 87 -1.67 6.28 4.49
N GLY A 88 -0.70 7.18 4.69
CA GLY A 88 -0.78 8.55 4.20
C GLY A 88 0.02 9.56 5.01
N SER A 89 -0.19 10.84 4.73
CA SER A 89 0.47 11.95 5.42
C SER A 89 -0.46 12.61 6.44
N TYR A 90 0.07 12.90 7.62
CA TYR A 90 -0.65 13.37 8.79
C TYR A 90 0.04 14.56 9.43
N ASN A 91 -0.75 15.49 9.96
CA ASN A 91 -0.28 16.42 10.97
C ASN A 91 -0.75 15.94 12.33
N ILE A 92 0.20 15.63 13.21
CA ILE A 92 -0.04 15.10 14.55
C ILE A 92 0.19 16.20 15.56
N TYR A 93 -0.78 16.43 16.44
CA TYR A 93 -0.65 17.32 17.60
C TYR A 93 -1.43 16.74 18.77
N TYR A 94 -1.28 17.31 19.96
CA TYR A 94 -2.11 16.95 21.10
C TYR A 94 -2.80 18.16 21.70
N THR A 95 -3.86 17.87 22.46
CA THR A 95 -4.58 18.85 23.26
C THR A 95 -4.61 18.41 24.71
N ILE A 96 -4.48 19.37 25.63
CA ILE A 96 -4.74 19.16 27.06
C ILE A 96 -6.04 19.89 27.42
N THR A 97 -6.98 19.18 28.02
CA THR A 97 -8.22 19.77 28.54
C THR A 97 -8.21 19.77 30.06
N ASP A 98 -8.51 20.94 30.65
CA ASP A 98 -8.62 21.07 32.10
C ASP A 98 -10.00 20.64 32.64
N LEU A 99 -10.17 20.69 33.97
CA LEU A 99 -11.40 20.30 34.67
C LEU A 99 -12.63 21.18 34.37
N VAL A 100 -12.43 22.35 33.77
CA VAL A 100 -13.49 23.28 33.38
C VAL A 100 -13.62 23.40 31.85
N ALA A 101 -13.06 22.43 31.12
CA ALA A 101 -13.12 22.26 29.67
C ALA A 101 -12.38 23.31 28.84
N ASN A 102 -11.39 24.02 29.40
CA ASN A 102 -10.47 24.82 28.59
C ASN A 102 -9.50 23.89 27.86
N ILE A 103 -9.20 24.20 26.60
CA ILE A 103 -8.34 23.37 25.74
C ILE A 103 -7.09 24.16 25.35
N ALA A 104 -5.92 23.60 25.65
CA ALA A 104 -4.64 24.04 25.10
C ALA A 104 -4.19 23.08 24.00
N LYS A 105 -3.59 23.61 22.92
CA LYS A 105 -3.16 22.85 21.74
C LYS A 105 -1.66 22.99 21.54
N SER A 106 -0.99 21.87 21.22
CA SER A 106 0.42 21.87 20.84
C SER A 106 0.65 22.28 19.38
N GLU A 107 1.90 22.62 19.07
CA GLU A 107 2.36 22.64 17.67
C GLU A 107 2.19 21.26 17.02
N SER A 108 2.07 21.27 15.69
CA SER A 108 1.87 20.06 14.88
C SER A 108 3.17 19.52 14.32
N THR A 109 3.32 18.21 14.33
CA THR A 109 4.42 17.47 13.68
C THR A 109 3.88 16.78 12.43
N HIS A 110 4.51 17.03 11.28
CA HIS A 110 4.16 16.36 10.04
C HIS A 110 4.84 15.00 9.93
N VAL A 111 4.10 13.97 9.51
CA VAL A 111 4.65 12.63 9.28
C VAL A 111 3.94 11.92 8.13
N THR A 112 4.66 11.10 7.39
CA THR A 112 4.10 10.14 6.43
C THR A 112 4.22 8.73 7.00
N ILE A 113 3.08 8.04 7.08
CA ILE A 113 2.98 6.64 7.50
C ILE A 113 2.82 5.78 6.24
N LYS A 114 3.74 4.82 6.05
CA LYS A 114 3.76 3.88 4.93
C LYS A 114 4.05 2.47 5.43
N LYS A 115 3.90 1.49 4.53
CA LYS A 115 4.30 0.11 4.76
C LYS A 115 5.02 -0.40 3.51
N SER A 116 6.34 -0.36 3.51
CA SER A 116 7.14 -0.71 2.32
C SER A 116 7.05 -2.18 1.94
N ASP A 117 6.85 -3.07 2.91
CA ASP A 117 6.66 -4.51 2.67
C ASP A 117 5.20 -4.89 2.38
N SER A 118 4.28 -3.92 2.27
CA SER A 118 2.95 -4.24 1.75
C SER A 118 3.08 -4.60 0.27
N PRO A 119 2.56 -5.75 -0.20
CA PRO A 119 2.40 -5.94 -1.64
C PRO A 119 1.61 -4.73 -2.13
N GLN A 120 2.19 -3.93 -3.01
CA GLN A 120 1.44 -2.89 -3.68
C GLN A 120 0.20 -3.57 -4.27
N PRO A 121 -1.02 -3.06 -4.04
CA PRO A 121 -2.20 -3.66 -4.64
C PRO A 121 -1.93 -3.79 -6.13
N PHE A 122 -2.08 -5.01 -6.67
CA PHE A 122 -1.88 -5.22 -8.09
C PHE A 122 -2.80 -4.26 -8.83
N LEU A 123 -2.21 -3.40 -9.66
CA LEU A 123 -2.98 -2.55 -10.54
C LEU A 123 -3.62 -3.45 -11.61
N GLU A 124 -4.81 -3.09 -12.08
CA GLU A 124 -5.47 -3.90 -13.10
C GLU A 124 -4.88 -3.62 -14.49
N ALA A 125 -4.66 -4.69 -15.27
CA ALA A 125 -4.25 -4.62 -16.65
C ALA A 125 -5.35 -5.14 -17.58
N THR A 126 -5.47 -4.53 -18.75
CA THR A 126 -6.26 -5.06 -19.87
C THR A 126 -5.32 -5.80 -20.82
N LEU A 127 -5.65 -7.04 -21.14
CA LEU A 127 -4.92 -7.86 -22.11
C LEU A 127 -5.69 -7.90 -23.43
N ILE A 128 -4.97 -7.79 -24.55
CA ILE A 128 -5.54 -7.90 -25.89
C ILE A 128 -4.67 -8.87 -26.69
N ILE A 129 -5.29 -9.87 -27.31
CA ILE A 129 -4.58 -10.74 -28.26
C ILE A 129 -4.52 -9.99 -29.60
N THR A 130 -3.31 -9.68 -30.06
CA THR A 130 -3.07 -8.88 -31.27
C THR A 130 -2.52 -9.71 -32.42
N GLY A 131 -2.04 -10.92 -32.14
CA GLY A 131 -1.45 -11.80 -33.14
C GLY A 131 -1.62 -13.26 -32.80
N TYR A 132 -1.68 -14.05 -33.86
CA TYR A 132 -1.87 -15.50 -33.82
C TYR A 132 -1.07 -16.12 -34.96
N GLN A 133 -0.27 -17.13 -34.65
CA GLN A 133 0.51 -17.86 -35.64
C GLN A 133 0.44 -19.37 -35.35
N PRO A 134 -0.25 -20.17 -36.17
CA PRO A 134 -0.27 -21.61 -36.02
C PRO A 134 1.04 -22.24 -36.51
N ILE A 135 1.49 -23.30 -35.85
CA ILE A 135 2.68 -24.07 -36.17
C ILE A 135 2.31 -25.56 -36.17
N GLY A 136 2.07 -26.10 -37.36
CA GLY A 136 1.49 -27.44 -37.50
C GLY A 136 0.07 -27.50 -36.94
N ASP A 137 -0.34 -28.70 -36.51
CA ASP A 137 -1.71 -28.96 -36.05
C ASP A 137 -1.91 -28.81 -34.53
N GLU A 138 -0.82 -28.76 -33.76
CA GLU A 138 -0.85 -28.86 -32.29
C GLU A 138 -0.30 -27.61 -31.56
N TYR A 139 0.30 -26.66 -32.27
CA TYR A 139 1.00 -25.52 -31.64
C TYR A 139 0.58 -24.18 -32.21
N GLU A 140 0.58 -23.17 -31.35
CA GLU A 140 0.26 -21.79 -31.73
C GLU A 140 1.14 -20.81 -30.93
N ILE A 141 1.56 -19.74 -31.59
CA ILE A 141 2.19 -18.59 -30.95
C ILE A 141 1.15 -17.48 -30.85
N LEU A 142 0.89 -17.01 -29.62
CA LEU A 142 0.03 -15.87 -29.36
C LEU A 142 0.87 -14.63 -29.09
N THR A 143 0.48 -13.51 -29.70
CA THR A 143 0.99 -12.18 -29.36
C THR A 143 -0.05 -11.48 -28.51
N ILE A 144 0.34 -11.07 -27.29
CA ILE A 144 -0.52 -10.44 -26.31
C ILE A 144 0.03 -9.05 -25.99
N GLN A 145 -0.83 -8.04 -26.08
CA GLN A 145 -0.55 -6.67 -25.70
C GLN A 145 -1.13 -6.36 -24.33
N ILE A 146 -0.36 -5.68 -23.48
CA ILE A 146 -0.73 -5.33 -22.11
C ILE A 146 -0.93 -3.81 -22.00
N HIS A 147 -2.09 -3.40 -21.47
CA HIS A 147 -2.39 -1.99 -21.17
C HIS A 147 -2.72 -1.81 -19.69
N ASP A 148 -2.34 -0.65 -19.14
CA ASP A 148 -2.89 -0.18 -17.87
C ASP A 148 -4.41 0.02 -18.04
N LYS A 149 -5.23 -0.57 -17.16
CA LYS A 149 -6.69 -0.51 -17.30
C LYS A 149 -7.26 0.90 -17.06
N GLN A 150 -6.58 1.74 -16.27
CA GLN A 150 -7.02 3.08 -15.94
C GLN A 150 -6.63 4.08 -17.03
N THR A 151 -5.36 4.06 -17.45
CA THR A 151 -4.84 5.04 -18.42
C THR A 151 -4.97 4.59 -19.87
N SER A 152 -5.22 3.29 -20.10
CA SER A 152 -5.16 2.66 -21.42
C SER A 152 -3.78 2.76 -22.10
N GLU A 153 -2.74 3.13 -21.35
CA GLU A 153 -1.37 3.19 -21.86
C GLU A 153 -0.76 1.78 -21.95
N GLN A 154 0.08 1.57 -22.95
CA GLN A 154 0.81 0.32 -23.15
C GLN A 154 1.91 0.12 -22.10
N ILE A 155 2.04 -1.11 -21.58
CA ILE A 155 3.10 -1.47 -20.63
C ILE A 155 4.29 -2.05 -21.41
N LYS A 156 5.29 -1.21 -21.66
CA LYS A 156 6.43 -1.47 -22.56
C LYS A 156 7.69 -1.84 -21.78
N ASP A 157 8.63 -2.49 -22.46
CA ASP A 157 10.00 -2.74 -21.98
C ASP A 157 10.08 -3.32 -20.56
N THR A 158 9.12 -4.19 -20.22
CA THR A 158 8.91 -4.67 -18.85
C THR A 158 8.92 -6.20 -18.82
N ALA A 159 9.54 -6.77 -17.78
CA ALA A 159 9.48 -8.20 -17.52
C ALA A 159 8.06 -8.70 -17.27
N VAL A 160 7.70 -9.78 -17.94
CA VAL A 160 6.39 -10.42 -17.91
C VAL A 160 6.52 -11.77 -17.23
N SER A 161 5.59 -12.07 -16.34
CA SER A 161 5.31 -13.44 -15.91
C SER A 161 3.87 -13.79 -16.28
N TYR A 162 3.62 -15.04 -16.65
CA TYR A 162 2.27 -15.50 -16.96
C TYR A 162 2.01 -16.87 -16.35
N LYS A 163 0.73 -17.21 -16.28
CA LYS A 163 0.24 -18.51 -15.86
C LYS A 163 -0.97 -18.88 -16.69
N ILE A 164 -1.07 -20.16 -17.06
CA ILE A 164 -2.27 -20.74 -17.64
C ILE A 164 -3.13 -21.31 -16.50
N ASP A 165 -4.34 -20.78 -16.36
CA ASP A 165 -5.36 -21.25 -15.43
C ASP A 165 -6.53 -21.87 -16.21
N GLN A 166 -7.27 -22.78 -15.57
CA GLN A 166 -8.49 -23.40 -16.14
C GLN A 166 -8.28 -24.03 -17.53
N ALA A 167 -7.12 -24.64 -17.76
CA ALA A 167 -6.77 -25.22 -19.05
C ALA A 167 -7.57 -26.51 -19.34
N ILE A 168 -8.14 -26.61 -20.53
CA ILE A 168 -8.78 -27.80 -21.09
C ILE A 168 -8.15 -28.07 -22.44
N ASN A 169 -7.47 -29.21 -22.59
CA ASN A 169 -6.77 -29.63 -23.83
C ASN A 169 -5.81 -28.58 -24.42
N ILE A 170 -5.22 -27.75 -23.55
CA ILE A 170 -4.23 -26.73 -23.90
C ILE A 170 -3.21 -26.61 -22.77
N SER A 171 -1.98 -26.24 -23.09
CA SER A 171 -0.87 -26.03 -22.14
C SER A 171 0.13 -25.05 -22.70
N ASP A 172 0.91 -24.40 -21.84
CA ASP A 172 2.06 -23.61 -22.26
C ASP A 172 3.29 -24.49 -22.50
N VAL A 173 4.12 -24.10 -23.47
CA VAL A 173 5.41 -24.73 -23.74
C VAL A 173 6.48 -23.67 -23.92
N SER A 174 7.71 -23.93 -23.47
CA SER A 174 8.80 -22.96 -23.61
C SER A 174 9.35 -22.91 -25.04
N GLU A 175 9.28 -24.01 -25.78
CA GLU A 175 9.75 -24.16 -27.16
C GLU A 175 8.81 -25.10 -27.95
N ILE A 176 8.85 -25.00 -29.28
CA ILE A 176 8.06 -25.81 -30.21
C ILE A 176 9.01 -26.63 -31.08
N GLY A 177 8.79 -27.94 -31.14
CA GLY A 177 9.51 -28.83 -32.06
C GLY A 177 11.03 -28.85 -31.90
N SER A 178 11.55 -28.60 -30.68
CA SER A 178 12.98 -28.45 -30.39
C SER A 178 13.67 -27.35 -31.21
N ASN A 179 12.89 -26.33 -31.64
CA ASN A 179 13.40 -25.17 -32.33
C ASN A 179 13.67 -24.03 -31.32
N PRO A 180 14.94 -23.69 -31.03
CA PRO A 180 15.28 -22.63 -30.07
C PRO A 180 14.77 -21.24 -30.51
N ASP A 181 14.53 -21.02 -31.81
CA ASP A 181 13.98 -19.76 -32.33
C ASP A 181 12.55 -19.48 -31.85
N THR A 182 11.88 -20.49 -31.29
CA THR A 182 10.54 -20.37 -30.73
C THR A 182 10.53 -20.00 -29.25
N ILE A 183 11.70 -19.94 -28.59
CA ILE A 183 11.81 -19.48 -27.21
C ILE A 183 11.50 -17.98 -27.17
N GLN A 184 10.41 -17.60 -26.50
CA GLN A 184 9.97 -16.21 -26.45
C GLN A 184 10.64 -15.44 -25.31
N SER A 185 11.05 -14.21 -25.59
CA SER A 185 11.46 -13.27 -24.55
C SER A 185 10.28 -12.95 -23.64
N MET A 186 10.48 -13.06 -22.33
CA MET A 186 9.48 -12.72 -21.32
C MET A 186 9.57 -11.24 -20.93
N ASN A 187 9.71 -10.36 -21.92
CA ASN A 187 9.64 -8.91 -21.77
C ASN A 187 8.67 -8.36 -22.82
N THR A 188 7.92 -7.31 -22.49
CA THR A 188 7.17 -6.57 -23.51
C THR A 188 8.10 -5.74 -24.40
N ASP A 189 7.75 -5.59 -25.67
CA ASP A 189 8.44 -4.74 -26.64
C ASP A 189 8.00 -3.26 -26.55
N GLU A 190 8.46 -2.45 -27.50
CA GLU A 190 8.12 -1.02 -27.61
C GLU A 190 6.62 -0.75 -27.89
N TYR A 191 5.87 -1.80 -28.22
CA TYR A 191 4.42 -1.76 -28.42
C TYR A 191 3.67 -2.38 -27.23
N GLY A 192 4.36 -2.79 -26.17
CA GLY A 192 3.76 -3.44 -25.00
C GLY A 192 3.32 -4.88 -25.28
N GLN A 193 3.91 -5.52 -26.28
CA GLN A 193 3.55 -6.88 -26.71
C GLN A 193 4.58 -7.89 -26.24
N PHE A 194 4.12 -9.08 -25.88
CA PHE A 194 4.95 -10.26 -25.65
C PHE A 194 4.31 -11.47 -26.32
N LYS A 195 5.08 -12.55 -26.47
CA LYS A 195 4.62 -13.77 -27.12
C LYS A 195 4.66 -14.95 -26.16
N ILE A 196 3.71 -15.87 -26.32
CA ILE A 196 3.70 -17.16 -25.63
C ILE A 196 3.45 -18.27 -26.66
N ASN A 197 3.99 -19.45 -26.37
CA ASN A 197 3.71 -20.64 -27.16
C ASN A 197 2.72 -21.52 -26.39
N LEU A 198 1.69 -21.98 -27.10
CA LEU A 198 0.70 -22.91 -26.58
C LEU A 198 0.76 -24.19 -27.38
N LYS A 199 0.52 -25.31 -26.69
CA LYS A 199 0.28 -26.63 -27.27
C LYS A 199 -1.13 -27.09 -26.91
N GLY A 200 -1.90 -27.56 -27.88
CA GLY A 200 -3.23 -28.10 -27.65
C GLY A 200 -3.94 -28.59 -28.91
N GLU A 201 -5.25 -28.78 -28.79
CA GLU A 201 -6.14 -29.14 -29.89
C GLU A 201 -7.13 -28.01 -30.17
N VAL A 202 -7.68 -27.96 -31.39
CA VAL A 202 -8.75 -27.02 -31.77
C VAL A 202 -9.92 -27.13 -30.78
N GLY A 203 -10.34 -26.00 -30.22
CA GLY A 203 -11.39 -25.91 -29.19
C GLY A 203 -10.87 -26.05 -27.74
N GLY A 204 -9.59 -26.37 -27.56
CA GLY A 204 -8.93 -26.27 -26.26
C GLY A 204 -9.01 -24.83 -25.74
N ASN A 205 -9.21 -24.65 -24.43
CA ASN A 205 -9.44 -23.33 -23.85
C ASN A 205 -8.75 -23.14 -22.50
N CYS A 206 -8.43 -21.89 -22.18
CA CYS A 206 -7.80 -21.52 -20.92
C CYS A 206 -8.05 -20.05 -20.54
N ILE A 207 -7.65 -19.68 -19.33
CA ILE A 207 -7.45 -18.31 -18.90
C ILE A 207 -5.95 -18.05 -18.80
N ILE A 208 -5.47 -17.08 -19.56
CA ILE A 208 -4.09 -16.60 -19.49
C ILE A 208 -4.06 -15.44 -18.50
N ARG A 209 -3.37 -15.61 -17.38
CA ARG A 209 -3.14 -14.56 -16.38
C ARG A 209 -1.73 -14.03 -16.51
N VAL A 210 -1.57 -12.71 -16.57
CA VAL A 210 -0.29 -12.04 -16.85
C VAL A 210 -0.01 -11.01 -15.77
N THR A 211 1.24 -10.95 -15.32
CA THR A 211 1.75 -9.95 -14.39
C THR A 211 2.94 -9.21 -15.02
N ALA A 212 2.87 -7.88 -15.10
CA ALA A 212 3.93 -7.01 -15.61
C ALA A 212 3.92 -5.66 -14.87
N ASN A 213 5.07 -5.18 -14.39
CA ASN A 213 5.19 -3.91 -13.65
C ASN A 213 4.10 -3.71 -12.57
N ASN A 214 3.94 -4.73 -11.72
CA ASN A 214 2.92 -4.78 -10.66
C ASN A 214 1.45 -4.64 -11.15
N ARG A 215 1.19 -4.87 -12.44
CA ARG A 215 -0.15 -4.93 -13.01
C ARG A 215 -0.53 -6.36 -13.37
N VAL A 216 -1.76 -6.73 -13.07
CA VAL A 216 -2.30 -8.08 -13.34
C VAL A 216 -3.50 -7.98 -14.27
N GLY A 217 -3.45 -8.74 -15.35
CA GLY A 217 -4.55 -8.91 -16.29
C GLY A 217 -4.89 -10.38 -16.50
N SER A 218 -6.07 -10.65 -17.04
CA SER A 218 -6.46 -12.01 -17.44
C SER A 218 -7.29 -11.97 -18.72
N ILE A 219 -7.07 -12.94 -19.60
CA ILE A 219 -7.80 -13.07 -20.87
C ILE A 219 -8.17 -14.53 -21.10
N LYS A 220 -9.39 -14.76 -21.58
CA LYS A 220 -9.83 -16.09 -22.04
C LYS A 220 -9.30 -16.33 -23.44
N TYR A 221 -8.83 -17.55 -23.68
CA TYR A 221 -8.35 -17.96 -24.97
C TYR A 221 -8.92 -19.33 -25.35
N THR A 222 -9.29 -19.47 -26.63
CA THR A 222 -9.70 -20.74 -27.23
C THR A 222 -8.87 -20.97 -28.49
N MET A 223 -8.17 -22.10 -28.52
CA MET A 223 -7.32 -22.56 -29.62
C MET A 223 -8.15 -22.81 -30.88
N GLY A 224 -7.69 -22.29 -32.02
CA GLY A 224 -8.35 -22.45 -33.33
C GLY A 224 -9.71 -21.76 -33.52
N GLN A 225 -10.17 -20.85 -32.64
CA GLN A 225 -11.38 -20.04 -32.89
C GLN A 225 -11.01 -18.66 -33.47
N GLN A 226 -11.53 -18.37 -34.68
CA GLN A 226 -11.56 -17.04 -35.30
C GLN A 226 -12.86 -16.31 -34.97
#